data_AF-A0A3S3QLK8-F1
#
_entry.id   AF-A0A3S3QLK8-F1
#
_cell.length_a   1.000
_cell.length_b   1.000
_cell.length_c   1.000
_cell.angle_alpha   90.00
_cell.angle_beta   90.00
_cell.angle_gamma   90.00
#
_symmetry.space_group_name_H-M   'P 1'
#
loop_
_entity.id
_entity.type
_entity.pdbx_description
1 polymer ?
#
loop_
_entity_poly.entity_id
_entity_poly.type
_entity_poly.pdbx_seq_one_letter_code
_entity_poly.pdbx_strand_id
1 'polypeptide(L)' 'MDNQQAEKRLDDLRTQITRHAHQYYVLDDPLISDGEYDHLFRELLDLE' A
#
# COMPACT_ATOMS: atom_id res chain seq x y z
N MET A 1 6.71 -15.96 13.75
CA MET A 1 6.19 -15.82 12.39
C MET A 1 7.26 -15.09 11.62
N ASP A 2 7.71 -15.71 10.54
CA ASP A 2 9.01 -15.48 9.90
C ASP A 2 9.20 -14.02 9.48
N ASN A 3 10.28 -13.38 9.95
CA ASN A 3 10.67 -12.01 9.54
C ASN A 3 10.64 -11.84 8.02
N GLN A 4 11.02 -12.88 7.28
CA GLN A 4 11.02 -12.87 5.82
C GLN A 4 9.61 -12.75 5.20
N GLN A 5 8.56 -13.25 5.87
CA GLN A 5 7.18 -13.08 5.42
C GLN A 5 6.65 -11.67 5.71
N ALA A 6 7.03 -11.10 6.85
CA ALA A 6 6.69 -9.73 7.20
C ALA A 6 7.35 -8.75 6.21
N GLU A 7 8.65 -8.91 5.93
CA GLU A 7 9.38 -8.08 4.95
C GLU A 7 8.80 -8.19 3.55
N LYS A 8 8.43 -9.40 3.09
CA LYS A 8 7.75 -9.58 1.81
C LYS A 8 6.40 -8.89 1.73
N ARG A 9 5.61 -8.94 2.81
CA ARG A 9 4.33 -8.22 2.87
C ARG A 9 4.53 -6.71 2.87
N LEU A 10 5.53 -6.23 3.60
CA LEU A 10 5.88 -4.82 3.64
C LEU A 10 6.23 -4.29 2.26
N ASP A 11 7.08 -5.01 1.51
CA ASP A 11 7.48 -4.65 0.16
C ASP A 11 6.30 -4.67 -0.84
N ASP A 12 5.41 -5.65 -0.71
CA ASP A 12 4.21 -5.78 -1.52
C ASP A 12 3.23 -4.62 -1.26
N LEU A 13 2.94 -4.32 0.02
CA LEU A 13 2.12 -3.17 0.41
C LEU A 13 2.71 -1.84 -0.09
N ARG A 14 4.02 -1.67 0.03
CA ARG A 14 4.71 -0.46 -0.46
C ARG A 14 4.55 -0.29 -1.96
N THR A 15 4.66 -1.38 -2.71
CA THR A 15 4.49 -1.40 -4.17
C THR A 15 3.04 -1.06 -4.55
N GLN A 16 2.07 -1.66 -3.86
CA GLN A 16 0.64 -1.38 -4.08
C GLN A 16 0.31 0.09 -3.80
N ILE A 17 0.70 0.61 -2.62
CA ILE A 17 0.47 2.02 -2.24
C ILE A 17 1.10 2.96 -3.26
N THR A 18 2.34 2.72 -3.68
CA THR A 18 3.03 3.57 -4.67
C THR A 18 2.30 3.55 -6.01
N ARG A 19 1.81 2.39 -6.45
CA ARG A 19 1.06 2.26 -7.70
C ARG A 19 -0.29 2.99 -7.65
N HIS A 20 -1.00 2.88 -6.53
CA HIS A 20 -2.25 3.60 -6.30
C HIS A 20 -2.03 5.10 -6.18
N ALA A 21 -0.97 5.54 -5.49
CA ALA A 21 -0.59 6.94 -5.41
C ALA A 21 -0.26 7.49 -6.81
N HIS A 22 0.48 6.76 -7.63
CA HIS A 22 0.75 7.18 -9.01
C HIS A 22 -0.54 7.33 -9.82
N GLN A 23 -1.49 6.39 -9.69
CA GLN A 23 -2.78 6.50 -10.36
C GLN A 23 -3.60 7.71 -9.89
N TYR A 24 -3.66 7.93 -8.59
CA TYR A 24 -4.37 9.06 -7.98
C TYR A 24 -3.75 10.41 -8.36
N TYR A 25 -2.44 10.57 -8.21
CA TYR A 25 -1.75 11.85 -8.38
C TYR A 25 -1.28 12.13 -9.81
N VAL A 26 -1.02 11.09 -10.63
CA VAL A 26 -0.45 11.25 -11.98
C VAL A 26 -1.48 10.98 -13.06
N LEU A 27 -2.26 9.91 -12.91
CA LEU A 27 -3.24 9.50 -13.93
C LEU A 27 -4.62 10.10 -13.71
N ASP A 28 -4.88 10.72 -12.55
CA ASP A 28 -6.19 11.21 -12.11
C ASP A 28 -7.28 10.11 -12.22
N ASP A 29 -6.86 8.84 -12.09
CA ASP A 29 -7.69 7.65 -12.27
C ASP A 29 -7.57 6.76 -11.03
N PRO A 30 -8.20 7.14 -9.90
CA PRO A 30 -8.10 6.38 -8.66
C PRO A 30 -8.75 5.00 -8.80
N LEU A 31 -7.94 3.94 -8.74
CA LEU A 31 -8.44 2.56 -8.73
C LEU A 31 -9.12 2.16 -7.42
N ILE A 32 -8.77 2.85 -6.32
CA ILE A 32 -9.29 2.58 -4.99
C ILE A 32 -9.81 3.88 -4.37
N SER A 33 -10.79 3.76 -3.47
CA SER A 33 -11.31 4.90 -2.72
C SER A 33 -10.31 5.33 -1.65
N ASP A 34 -10.39 6.59 -1.21
CA ASP A 34 -9.52 7.14 -0.15
C ASP A 34 -9.50 6.25 1.10
N GLY A 35 -10.65 5.69 1.50
CA GLY A 35 -10.73 4.79 2.66
C GLY A 35 -9.95 3.47 2.49
N GLU A 36 -9.92 2.92 1.28
CA GLU A 36 -9.13 1.71 0.98
C GLU A 36 -7.63 2.03 0.98
N TYR A 37 -7.25 3.22 0.47
CA TYR A 37 -5.86 3.69 0.52
C TYR A 37 -5.41 3.91 1.97
N ASP A 38 -6.23 4.54 2.80
CA ASP A 38 -6.00 4.71 4.24
C ASP A 38 -5.82 3.35 4.93
N HIS A 39 -6.63 2.34 4.58
CA HIS A 39 -6.50 0.98 5.12
C HIS A 39 -5.18 0.33 4.74
N LEU A 40 -4.78 0.38 3.47
CA LEU A 40 -3.49 -0.15 3.00
C LEU A 40 -2.31 0.54 3.71
N PHE A 41 -2.39 1.86 3.86
CA PHE A 41 -1.36 2.65 4.54
C PHE A 41 -1.25 2.29 6.02
N ARG A 42 -2.38 2.04 6.68
CA ARG A 42 -2.43 1.58 8.08
C ARG A 42 -1.86 0.18 8.25
N GLU A 43 -2.15 -0.73 7.32
CA GLU A 43 -1.59 -2.08 7.34
C GLU A 43 -0.08 -2.05 7.17
N LEU A 44 0.44 -1.17 6.30
CA LEU A 44 1.88 -0.95 6.16
C LEU A 44 2.51 -0.41 7.45
N LEU A 45 1.87 0.54 8.13
CA LEU A 45 2.33 1.09 9.42
C LEU A 45 2.27 0.08 10.58
N ASP A 46 1.34 -0.87 10.54
CA ASP A 46 1.21 -1.91 11.57
C ASP A 46 2.28 -3.02 11.41
N LEU A 47 2.79 -3.17 10.19
CA LEU A 47 3.85 -4.14 9.84
C LEU A 47 5.27 -3.59 9.98
N GLU A 48 5.45 -2.27 10.06
CA GLU A 48 6.74 -1.57 10.29
C GLU A 48 7.11 -1.50 11.78
#